data_AF-A0A4R0GVY2-F1
#
_entry.id   AF-A0A4R0GVY2-F1
#
_cell.length_a   1.000
_cell.length_b   1.000
_cell.length_c   1.000
_cell.angle_alpha   90.00
_cell.angle_beta   90.00
_cell.angle_gamma   90.00
#
_symmetry.space_group_name_H-M   'P 1'
#
loop_
_entity.id
_entity.type
_entity.pdbx_description
1 polymer ?
#
loop_
_entity_poly.entity_id
_entity_poly.type
_entity_poly.pdbx_seq_one_letter_code
_entity_poly.pdbx_strand_id
1 'polypeptide(L)'
;MPHAGPTAVLPGRPLTVGELLDSAVLLLREHAGALLPLAGALAVVEQVLLLPLRTAVGANPPLWWAPSLNGLAPFLLLLAIGAASEAMIIMLLGNPAARAAGSALVGRRIATRDLLRPGGARWGATLLLCPVVGATVVLASLLGPAWFVGFALLGAVAPALALDRLPPLRALTRSVTLALRVDGRAAALRLLGYLVWWILRVGLAWGLLTGLSALDLIAAGWAVPIAMLMWAAVNTVAYAALACLDAVLHLETRIRTEGLDIHLSRAPVGAPQAALLAVRG
;
A
#
# COMPACT_ATOMS: atom_id res chain seq x y z
N MET A 1 -22.91 3.68 -33.12
CA MET A 1 -22.52 2.95 -31.90
C MET A 1 -21.87 3.95 -30.96
N PRO A 2 -22.32 4.09 -29.70
CA PRO A 2 -21.63 4.98 -28.77
C PRO A 2 -20.25 4.39 -28.52
N HIS A 3 -19.21 5.14 -28.87
CA HIS A 3 -17.84 4.81 -28.47
C HIS A 3 -17.83 4.70 -26.95
N ALA A 4 -17.68 3.48 -26.41
CA ALA A 4 -17.27 3.32 -25.04
C ALA A 4 -15.93 4.06 -24.93
N GLY A 5 -15.97 5.26 -24.33
CA GLY A 5 -14.76 6.03 -24.07
C GLY A 5 -13.76 5.16 -23.31
N PRO A 6 -12.45 5.44 -23.41
CA PRO A 6 -11.45 4.68 -22.67
C PRO A 6 -11.90 4.56 -21.21
N THR A 7 -11.96 3.32 -20.70
CA THR A 7 -12.41 3.01 -19.32
C THR A 7 -11.62 3.88 -18.36
N ALA A 8 -12.25 4.93 -17.85
CA ALA A 8 -11.60 5.88 -16.98
C ALA A 8 -11.21 5.14 -15.69
N VAL A 9 -9.91 5.08 -15.42
CA VAL A 9 -9.35 4.37 -14.26
C VAL A 9 -9.90 4.93 -12.94
N LEU A 10 -10.34 6.19 -12.92
CA LEU A 10 -11.02 6.78 -11.76
C LEU A 10 -12.09 7.77 -12.22
N PRO A 11 -13.39 7.41 -12.17
CA PRO A 11 -14.44 8.35 -12.54
C PRO A 11 -14.59 9.41 -11.43
N GLY A 12 -14.99 10.63 -11.81
CA GLY A 12 -15.26 11.73 -10.87
C GLY A 12 -16.55 11.57 -10.07
N ARG A 13 -16.97 10.34 -9.73
CA ARG A 13 -18.17 10.05 -8.94
C ARG A 13 -17.82 9.12 -7.78
N PRO A 14 -18.63 9.09 -6.70
CA PRO A 14 -18.47 8.12 -5.64
C PRO A 14 -18.54 6.67 -6.17
N LEU A 15 -17.66 5.82 -5.65
CA LEU A 15 -17.48 4.45 -6.12
C LEU A 15 -18.03 3.42 -5.13
N THR A 16 -18.53 2.31 -5.66
CA THR A 16 -18.82 1.10 -4.89
C THR A 16 -17.52 0.40 -4.49
N VAL A 17 -17.61 -0.57 -3.57
CA VAL A 17 -16.43 -1.33 -3.11
C VAL A 17 -15.76 -2.09 -4.26
N GLY A 18 -16.55 -2.73 -5.12
CA GLY A 18 -16.04 -3.45 -6.29
C GLY A 18 -15.34 -2.52 -7.28
N GLU A 19 -15.96 -1.37 -7.60
CA GLU A 19 -15.36 -0.37 -8.49
C GLU A 19 -14.06 0.22 -7.92
N LEU A 20 -13.95 0.39 -6.60
CA LEU A 20 -12.72 0.85 -5.94
C LEU A 20 -11.57 -0.14 -6.11
N LEU A 21 -11.84 -1.43 -5.89
CA LEU A 21 -10.85 -2.49 -6.07
C LEU A 21 -10.44 -2.62 -7.53
N ASP A 22 -11.39 -2.57 -8.46
CA ASP A 22 -11.12 -2.59 -9.90
C ASP A 22 -10.28 -1.38 -10.34
N SER A 23 -10.63 -0.18 -9.87
CA SER A 23 -9.86 1.05 -10.12
C SER A 23 -8.42 0.93 -9.63
N ALA A 24 -8.20 0.36 -8.43
CA ALA A 24 -6.86 0.14 -7.88
C ALA A 24 -6.04 -0.86 -8.72
N VAL A 25 -6.68 -1.94 -9.20
CA VAL A 25 -6.03 -2.94 -10.07
C VAL A 25 -5.73 -2.36 -11.45
N LEU A 26 -6.66 -1.60 -12.04
CA LEU A 26 -6.45 -0.91 -13.32
C LEU A 26 -5.31 0.10 -13.21
N LEU A 27 -5.24 0.86 -12.12
CA LEU A 27 -4.14 1.78 -11.85
C LEU A 27 -2.79 1.06 -11.74
N LEU A 28 -2.76 -0.07 -11.01
CA LEU A 28 -1.57 -0.91 -10.92
C LEU A 28 -1.17 -1.44 -12.29
N ARG A 29 -2.13 -1.90 -13.11
CA ARG A 29 -1.87 -2.43 -14.44
C ARG A 29 -1.31 -1.37 -15.38
N GLU A 30 -1.85 -0.16 -15.37
CA GLU A 30 -1.37 0.96 -16.20
C GLU A 30 0.07 1.37 -15.85
N HIS A 31 0.44 1.27 -14.57
CA HIS A 31 1.74 1.71 -14.06
C HIS A 31 2.61 0.58 -13.50
N ALA A 32 2.37 -0.65 -13.95
CA ALA A 32 3.05 -1.85 -13.49
C ALA A 32 4.57 -1.74 -13.67
N GLY A 33 5.02 -1.12 -14.77
CA GLY A 33 6.44 -0.92 -15.07
C GLY A 33 7.20 -0.01 -14.10
N ALA A 34 6.52 0.80 -13.27
CA ALA A 34 7.15 1.54 -12.16
C ALA A 34 6.88 0.86 -10.82
N LEU A 35 5.61 0.53 -10.54
CA LEU A 35 5.18 0.12 -9.21
C LEU A 35 5.68 -1.29 -8.86
N LEU A 36 5.63 -2.25 -9.80
CA LEU A 36 6.06 -3.63 -9.50
C LEU A 36 7.58 -3.75 -9.32
N PRO A 37 8.46 -3.16 -10.14
CA PRO A 37 9.90 -3.22 -9.88
C PRO A 37 10.29 -2.56 -8.55
N LEU A 38 9.68 -1.42 -8.22
CA LEU A 38 9.94 -0.74 -6.95
C LEU A 38 9.43 -1.57 -5.76
N ALA A 39 8.21 -2.12 -5.85
CA ALA A 39 7.66 -2.99 -4.82
C ALA A 39 8.48 -4.27 -4.66
N GLY A 40 8.98 -4.84 -5.76
CA GLY A 40 9.81 -6.04 -5.75
C GLY A 40 11.17 -5.81 -5.11
N ALA A 41 11.83 -4.69 -5.44
CA ALA A 41 13.07 -4.30 -4.77
C ALA A 41 12.85 -4.13 -3.26
N LEU A 42 11.79 -3.44 -2.86
CA LEU A 42 11.44 -3.23 -1.45
C LEU A 42 11.07 -4.55 -0.75
N ALA A 43 10.31 -5.44 -1.39
CA ALA A 43 9.94 -6.73 -0.84
C ALA A 43 11.15 -7.65 -0.67
N VAL A 44 12.11 -7.66 -1.61
CA VAL A 44 13.37 -8.40 -1.45
C VAL A 44 14.18 -7.86 -0.28
N VAL A 45 14.33 -6.53 -0.18
CA VAL A 45 15.02 -5.89 0.95
C VAL A 45 14.36 -6.27 2.27
N GLU A 46 13.03 -6.25 2.34
CA GLU A 46 12.28 -6.70 3.52
C GLU A 46 12.60 -8.15 3.88
N GLN A 47 12.55 -9.09 2.93
CA GLN A 47 12.84 -10.49 3.21
C GLN A 47 14.27 -10.68 3.74
N VAL A 48 15.24 -9.96 3.16
CA VAL A 48 16.64 -10.00 3.59
C VAL A 48 16.79 -9.43 5.01
N LEU A 49 16.16 -8.29 5.31
CA LEU A 49 16.23 -7.64 6.62
C LEU A 49 15.52 -8.44 7.72
N LEU A 50 14.45 -9.16 7.39
CA LEU A 50 13.72 -9.99 8.34
C LEU A 50 14.37 -11.36 8.57
N LEU A 51 15.25 -11.84 7.69
CA LEU A 51 15.87 -13.16 7.81
C LEU A 51 16.68 -13.34 9.11
N PRO A 52 17.56 -12.40 9.53
CA PRO A 52 18.26 -12.50 10.80
C PRO A 52 17.32 -12.61 12.01
N LEU A 53 16.20 -11.88 11.97
CA LEU A 53 15.19 -11.94 13.04
C LEU A 53 14.45 -13.28 13.04
N ARG A 54 14.06 -13.78 11.86
CA ARG A 54 13.41 -15.10 11.72
C ARG A 54 14.30 -16.22 12.26
N THR A 55 15.58 -16.20 11.88
CA THR A 55 16.57 -17.19 12.35
C THR A 55 16.81 -17.09 13.85
N ALA A 56 16.91 -15.88 14.42
CA ALA A 56 17.07 -15.68 15.86
C ALA A 56 15.88 -16.21 16.69
N VAL A 57 14.66 -16.19 16.13
CA VAL A 57 13.44 -16.70 16.79
C VAL A 57 13.16 -18.18 16.45
N GLY A 58 13.99 -18.81 15.62
CA GLY A 58 13.77 -20.19 15.16
C GLY A 58 12.52 -20.35 14.29
N ALA A 59 12.08 -19.27 13.62
CA ALA A 59 10.98 -19.29 12.68
C ALA A 59 11.44 -19.95 11.37
N ASN A 60 10.75 -21.03 10.98
CA ASN A 60 11.11 -21.82 9.81
C ASN A 60 10.05 -21.71 8.69
N PRO A 61 10.44 -21.80 7.40
CA PRO A 61 9.48 -21.85 6.31
C PRO A 61 8.60 -23.12 6.41
N PRO A 62 7.41 -23.16 5.78
CA PRO A 62 6.81 -22.17 4.86
C PRO A 62 6.23 -20.92 5.52
N LEU A 63 5.68 -21.06 6.73
CA LEU A 63 4.86 -20.03 7.37
C LEU A 63 5.67 -19.08 8.26
N TRP A 64 6.96 -19.36 8.47
CA TRP A 64 7.81 -18.60 9.40
C TRP A 64 7.21 -18.56 10.81
N TRP A 65 6.61 -19.68 11.23
CA TRP A 65 5.95 -19.80 12.54
C TRP A 65 6.94 -20.26 13.61
N ALA A 66 6.78 -19.77 14.84
CA ALA A 66 7.56 -20.23 15.99
C ALA A 66 6.94 -21.51 16.58
N PRO A 67 7.71 -22.60 16.75
CA PRO A 67 7.15 -23.91 17.14
C PRO A 67 6.73 -24.01 18.62
N SER A 68 7.03 -23.02 19.47
CA SER A 68 6.81 -23.13 20.92
C SER A 68 6.20 -21.87 21.54
N LEU A 69 5.40 -22.06 22.60
CA LEU A 69 4.81 -20.96 23.40
C LEU A 69 5.88 -20.14 24.15
N ASN A 70 7.02 -20.76 24.48
CA ASN A 70 8.16 -20.08 25.12
C ASN A 70 8.81 -19.03 24.20
N GLY A 71 8.56 -19.11 22.88
CA GLY A 71 8.98 -18.14 21.88
C GLY A 71 7.95 -17.07 21.55
N LEU A 72 6.85 -16.94 22.31
CA LEU A 72 5.75 -16.05 21.94
C LEU A 72 6.17 -14.57 21.89
N ALA A 73 6.85 -14.06 22.92
CA ALA A 73 7.29 -12.66 22.95
C ALA A 73 8.23 -12.27 21.78
N PRO A 74 9.34 -13.01 21.52
CA PRO A 74 10.18 -12.70 20.37
C PRO A 74 9.48 -12.91 19.03
N PHE A 75 8.54 -13.86 18.95
CA PHE A 75 7.70 -14.04 17.77
C PHE A 75 6.74 -12.85 17.53
N LEU A 76 6.12 -12.33 18.59
CA LEU A 76 5.28 -11.12 18.51
C LEU A 76 6.10 -9.90 18.07
N LEU A 77 7.35 -9.77 18.55
CA LEU A 77 8.26 -8.72 18.09
C LEU A 77 8.60 -8.88 16.60
N LEU A 78 8.88 -10.11 16.14
CA LEU A 78 9.09 -10.39 14.71
C LEU A 78 7.87 -9.98 13.87
N LEU A 79 6.66 -10.31 14.33
CA LEU A 79 5.41 -9.90 13.66
C LEU A 79 5.24 -8.38 13.66
N ALA A 80 5.55 -7.71 14.77
CA ALA A 80 5.48 -6.25 14.88
C ALA A 80 6.44 -5.54 13.90
N ILE A 81 7.68 -6.04 13.80
CA ILE A 81 8.67 -5.51 12.85
C ILE A 81 8.24 -5.77 11.41
N GLY A 82 7.70 -6.95 11.11
CA GLY A 82 7.17 -7.28 9.79
C GLY A 82 5.96 -6.42 9.39
N ALA A 83 5.02 -6.18 10.31
CA ALA A 83 3.89 -5.30 10.06
C ALA A 83 4.34 -3.84 9.81
N ALA A 84 5.34 -3.37 10.56
CA ALA A 84 5.90 -2.05 10.38
C ALA A 84 6.67 -1.90 9.06
N SER A 85 7.47 -2.90 8.65
CA SER A 85 8.15 -2.89 7.36
C SER A 85 7.16 -2.84 6.21
N GLU A 86 6.10 -3.66 6.28
CA GLU A 86 5.01 -3.66 5.30
C GLU A 86 4.35 -2.27 5.20
N ALA A 87 3.98 -1.65 6.32
CA ALA A 87 3.38 -0.32 6.33
C ALA A 87 4.32 0.76 5.76
N MET A 88 5.61 0.69 6.07
CA MET A 88 6.61 1.60 5.51
C MET A 88 6.75 1.44 4.00
N ILE A 89 6.76 0.21 3.48
CA ILE A 89 6.87 -0.08 2.05
C ILE A 89 5.63 0.41 1.30
N ILE A 90 4.43 0.11 1.82
CA ILE A 90 3.17 0.58 1.24
C ILE A 90 3.13 2.12 1.23
N MET A 91 3.60 2.78 2.29
CA MET A 91 3.72 4.24 2.33
C MET A 91 4.69 4.79 1.27
N LEU A 92 5.85 4.15 1.07
CA LEU A 92 6.81 4.55 0.02
C LEU A 92 6.19 4.42 -1.37
N LEU A 93 5.49 3.32 -1.64
CA LEU A 93 4.80 3.05 -2.90
C LEU A 93 3.56 3.92 -3.10
N GLY A 94 2.91 4.32 -2.00
CA GLY A 94 1.72 5.17 -2.00
C GLY A 94 1.97 6.52 -2.66
N ASN A 95 3.23 6.97 -2.71
CA ASN A 95 3.62 8.23 -3.32
C ASN A 95 3.51 8.21 -4.86
N PRO A 96 4.23 7.34 -5.61
CA PRO A 96 4.01 7.20 -7.04
C PRO A 96 2.58 6.73 -7.37
N ALA A 97 1.98 5.86 -6.55
CA ALA A 97 0.59 5.43 -6.74
C ALA A 97 -0.40 6.60 -6.64
N ALA A 98 -0.25 7.49 -5.66
CA ALA A 98 -1.08 8.68 -5.51
C ALA A 98 -0.95 9.61 -6.71
N ARG A 99 0.27 9.81 -7.22
CA ARG A 99 0.49 10.64 -8.41
C ARG A 99 -0.18 10.06 -9.65
N ALA A 100 -0.06 8.75 -9.84
CA ALA A 100 -0.73 8.03 -10.92
C ALA A 100 -2.27 8.17 -10.81
N ALA A 101 -2.83 7.95 -9.63
CA ALA A 101 -4.27 8.09 -9.40
C ALA A 101 -4.75 9.52 -9.66
N GLY A 102 -4.00 10.52 -9.19
CA GLY A 102 -4.31 11.92 -9.43
C GLY A 102 -4.23 12.31 -10.91
N SER A 103 -3.30 11.74 -11.69
CA SER A 103 -3.23 12.01 -13.13
C SER A 103 -4.39 11.34 -13.87
N ALA A 104 -4.73 10.10 -13.48
CA ALA A 104 -5.86 9.37 -14.03
C ALA A 104 -7.19 10.10 -13.78
N LEU A 105 -7.41 10.63 -12.58
CA LEU A 105 -8.61 11.40 -12.23
C LEU A 105 -8.77 12.68 -13.08
N VAL A 106 -7.67 13.33 -13.45
CA VAL A 106 -7.68 14.55 -14.30
C VAL A 106 -7.61 14.18 -15.80
N GLY A 107 -7.69 12.90 -16.15
CA GLY A 107 -7.64 12.43 -17.54
C GLY A 107 -6.29 12.64 -18.23
N ARG A 108 -5.20 12.76 -17.46
CA ARG A 108 -3.84 12.92 -18.00
C ARG A 108 -3.07 11.61 -17.89
N ARG A 109 -2.36 11.26 -18.97
CA ARG A 109 -1.38 10.17 -18.94
C ARG A 109 -0.06 10.70 -18.39
N ILE A 110 0.49 10.02 -17.40
CA ILE A 110 1.83 10.29 -16.86
C ILE A 110 2.78 9.17 -17.28
N ALA A 111 3.97 9.53 -17.77
CA ALA A 111 4.96 8.51 -18.11
C ALA A 111 5.53 7.87 -16.83
N THR A 112 5.88 6.59 -16.91
CA THR A 112 6.48 5.79 -15.83
C THR A 112 7.66 6.49 -15.16
N ARG A 113 8.55 7.09 -15.97
CA ARG A 113 9.71 7.86 -15.48
C ARG A 113 9.32 9.08 -14.65
N ASP A 114 8.20 9.71 -14.99
CA ASP A 114 7.74 10.93 -14.34
C ASP A 114 7.15 10.64 -12.96
N LEU A 115 6.61 9.44 -12.74
CA LEU A 115 6.09 9.00 -11.43
C LEU A 115 7.17 8.98 -10.35
N LEU A 116 8.40 8.64 -10.71
CA LEU A 116 9.52 8.53 -9.77
C LEU A 116 10.31 9.83 -9.63
N ARG A 117 10.05 10.85 -10.48
CA ARG A 117 10.78 12.13 -10.42
C ARG A 117 10.65 12.82 -9.06
N PRO A 118 11.77 13.27 -8.45
CA PRO A 118 11.78 13.85 -7.11
C PRO A 118 10.87 15.07 -6.92
N GLY A 119 10.81 15.95 -7.92
CA GLY A 119 10.04 17.21 -7.81
C GLY A 119 8.53 17.04 -7.67
N GLY A 120 7.98 15.89 -8.08
CA GLY A 120 6.56 15.59 -7.95
C GLY A 120 6.22 14.80 -6.70
N ALA A 121 7.08 13.85 -6.34
CA ALA A 121 6.81 12.87 -5.29
C ALA A 121 6.99 13.41 -3.87
N ARG A 122 7.86 14.39 -3.61
CA ARG A 122 8.19 14.80 -2.22
C ARG A 122 8.76 13.63 -1.40
N TRP A 123 9.60 12.81 -2.04
CA TRP A 123 10.28 11.66 -1.42
C TRP A 123 10.93 11.98 -0.08
N GLY A 124 11.54 13.16 0.08
CA GLY A 124 12.13 13.56 1.36
C GLY A 124 11.13 13.59 2.52
N ALA A 125 9.90 14.08 2.29
CA ALA A 125 8.85 14.08 3.30
C ALA A 125 8.31 12.67 3.56
N THR A 126 8.17 11.85 2.52
CA THR A 126 7.74 10.45 2.67
C THR A 126 8.77 9.66 3.48
N LEU A 127 10.05 9.75 3.11
CA LEU A 127 11.16 9.08 3.81
C LEU A 127 11.26 9.52 5.27
N LEU A 128 11.02 10.80 5.57
CA LEU A 128 11.00 11.32 6.94
C LEU A 128 9.85 10.72 7.78
N LEU A 129 8.66 10.55 7.17
CA LEU A 129 7.49 10.02 7.89
C LEU A 129 7.44 8.49 7.93
N CYS A 130 8.12 7.78 7.02
CA CYS A 130 8.20 6.33 7.04
C CYS A 130 8.59 5.76 8.42
N PRO A 131 9.69 6.19 9.09
CA PRO A 131 10.03 5.67 10.41
C PRO A 131 8.98 6.03 11.47
N VAL A 132 8.27 7.14 11.33
CA VAL A 132 7.17 7.53 12.25
C VAL A 132 5.98 6.57 12.10
N VAL A 133 5.58 6.27 10.87
CA VAL A 133 4.52 5.28 10.58
C VAL A 133 4.95 3.90 11.04
N GLY A 134 6.18 3.48 10.72
CA GLY A 134 6.74 2.21 11.17
C GLY A 134 6.74 2.08 12.68
N ALA A 135 7.25 3.08 13.40
CA ALA A 135 7.24 3.09 14.87
C ALA A 135 5.83 3.03 15.44
N THR A 136 4.87 3.75 14.85
CA THR A 136 3.47 3.73 15.28
C THR A 136 2.87 2.33 15.11
N VAL A 137 3.16 1.68 13.97
CA VAL A 137 2.69 0.31 13.70
C VAL A 137 3.36 -0.70 14.65
N VAL A 138 4.67 -0.60 14.90
CA VAL A 138 5.35 -1.44 15.90
C VAL A 138 4.67 -1.31 17.26
N LEU A 139 4.51 -0.08 17.76
CA LEU A 139 3.90 0.16 19.08
C LEU A 139 2.47 -0.37 19.15
N ALA A 140 1.69 -0.20 18.07
CA ALA A 140 0.34 -0.75 18.00
C ALA A 140 0.35 -2.29 17.93
N SER A 141 1.29 -2.91 17.23
CA SER A 141 1.44 -4.38 17.15
C SER A 141 1.82 -5.00 18.49
N LEU A 142 2.52 -4.28 19.37
CA LEU A 142 2.82 -4.76 20.72
C LEU A 142 1.55 -4.89 21.59
N LEU A 143 0.45 -4.23 21.21
CA LEU A 143 -0.86 -4.35 21.85
C LEU A 143 -1.74 -5.42 21.17
N GLY A 144 -1.13 -6.38 20.46
CA GLY A 144 -1.83 -7.43 19.74
C GLY A 144 -2.38 -6.93 18.39
N PRO A 145 -3.65 -7.18 18.04
CA PRO A 145 -4.20 -6.81 16.73
C PRO A 145 -4.42 -5.29 16.54
N ALA A 146 -4.04 -4.44 17.49
CA ALA A 146 -4.25 -3.00 17.39
C ALA A 146 -3.48 -2.35 16.22
N TRP A 147 -2.49 -3.01 15.64
CA TRP A 147 -1.81 -2.55 14.42
C TRP A 147 -2.75 -2.40 13.21
N PHE A 148 -3.86 -3.14 13.18
CA PHE A 148 -4.92 -2.91 12.19
C PHE A 148 -5.42 -1.46 12.25
N VAL A 149 -5.53 -0.87 13.45
CA VAL A 149 -5.94 0.53 13.62
C VAL A 149 -4.88 1.47 13.04
N GLY A 150 -3.59 1.23 13.33
CA GLY A 150 -2.50 2.01 12.76
C GLY A 150 -2.49 1.98 11.23
N PHE A 151 -2.65 0.80 10.65
CA PHE A 151 -2.78 0.62 9.21
C PHE A 151 -4.01 1.36 8.65
N ALA A 152 -5.16 1.15 9.27
CA ALA A 152 -6.44 1.75 8.88
C ALA A 152 -6.41 3.28 8.86
N LEU A 153 -5.71 3.91 9.81
CA LEU A 153 -5.68 5.37 9.97
C LEU A 153 -4.56 6.05 9.18
N LEU A 154 -3.43 5.38 8.94
CA LEU A 154 -2.22 6.00 8.37
C LEU A 154 -1.98 5.69 6.88
N GLY A 155 -2.75 4.81 6.24
CA GLY A 155 -2.53 4.48 4.81
C GLY A 155 -2.72 5.65 3.85
N ALA A 156 -3.44 6.73 4.22
CA ALA A 156 -3.63 7.91 3.37
C ALA A 156 -2.54 8.99 3.54
N VAL A 157 -1.48 8.75 4.33
CA VAL A 157 -0.41 9.73 4.56
C VAL A 157 0.34 10.05 3.26
N ALA A 158 0.70 9.04 2.47
CA ALA A 158 1.40 9.26 1.20
C ALA A 158 0.53 9.99 0.16
N PRO A 159 -0.74 9.61 -0.05
CA PRO A 159 -1.68 10.42 -0.84
C PRO A 159 -1.83 11.87 -0.35
N ALA A 160 -1.95 12.11 0.96
CA ALA A 160 -2.04 13.46 1.51
C ALA A 160 -0.77 14.29 1.27
N LEU A 161 0.42 13.67 1.30
CA LEU A 161 1.66 14.34 0.95
C LEU A 161 1.74 14.69 -0.54
N ALA A 162 1.44 13.72 -1.41
CA ALA A 162 1.64 13.82 -2.85
C ALA A 162 0.56 14.64 -3.55
N LEU A 163 -0.71 14.41 -3.20
CA LEU A 163 -1.88 15.03 -3.84
C LEU A 163 -2.31 16.31 -3.13
N ASP A 164 -2.54 16.25 -1.82
CA ASP A 164 -3.02 17.41 -1.06
C ASP A 164 -1.91 18.46 -0.84
N ARG A 165 -0.64 18.09 -1.10
CA ARG A 165 0.57 18.93 -0.95
C ARG A 165 0.79 19.45 0.49
N LEU A 166 0.29 18.73 1.50
CA LEU A 166 0.37 19.18 2.90
C LEU A 166 1.77 19.01 3.53
N PRO A 167 2.19 19.84 4.48
CA PRO A 167 3.43 19.60 5.23
C PRO A 167 3.36 18.27 6.03
N PRO A 168 4.51 17.63 6.34
CA PRO A 168 4.55 16.26 6.87
C PRO A 168 3.62 16.00 8.07
N LEU A 169 3.67 16.85 9.09
CA LEU A 169 2.86 16.67 10.29
C LEU A 169 1.35 16.80 10.01
N ARG A 170 0.96 17.71 9.12
CA ARG A 170 -0.46 17.86 8.72
C ARG A 170 -0.94 16.70 7.84
N ALA A 171 -0.05 16.02 7.13
CA ALA A 171 -0.42 14.83 6.35
C ALA A 171 -0.84 13.66 7.25
N LEU A 172 -0.21 13.50 8.43
CA LEU A 172 -0.62 12.51 9.43
C LEU A 172 -2.03 12.79 9.95
N THR A 173 -2.27 14.00 10.46
CA THR A 173 -3.58 14.40 10.98
C THR A 173 -4.65 14.29 9.91
N ARG A 174 -4.32 14.70 8.68
CA ARG A 174 -5.20 14.60 7.52
C ARG A 174 -5.61 13.16 7.20
N SER A 175 -4.64 12.24 7.18
CA SER A 175 -4.90 10.82 6.94
C SER A 175 -5.89 10.27 7.96
N VAL A 176 -5.68 10.56 9.25
CA VAL A 176 -6.57 10.12 10.34
C VAL A 176 -7.96 10.74 10.17
N THR A 177 -8.06 12.05 9.94
CA THR A 177 -9.35 12.72 9.78
C THR A 177 -10.14 12.16 8.61
N LEU A 178 -9.52 11.97 7.44
CA LEU A 178 -10.20 11.39 6.28
C LEU A 178 -10.59 9.93 6.52
N ALA A 179 -9.72 9.16 7.18
CA ALA A 179 -10.00 7.75 7.50
C ALA A 179 -11.24 7.59 8.40
N LEU A 180 -11.46 8.53 9.33
CA LEU A 180 -12.59 8.55 10.26
C LEU A 180 -13.87 9.19 9.70
N ARG A 181 -13.81 9.87 8.55
CA ARG A 181 -15.01 10.44 7.91
C ARG A 181 -15.89 9.35 7.32
N VAL A 182 -17.17 9.69 7.12
CA VAL A 182 -18.19 8.78 6.54
C VAL A 182 -18.21 7.46 7.30
N ASP A 183 -18.38 7.56 8.63
CA ASP A 183 -18.44 6.43 9.55
C ASP A 183 -17.25 5.46 9.46
N GLY A 184 -16.06 6.00 9.14
CA GLY A 184 -14.85 5.19 9.03
C GLY A 184 -14.76 4.33 7.76
N ARG A 185 -15.56 4.61 6.71
CA ARG A 185 -15.60 3.80 5.48
C ARG A 185 -14.22 3.58 4.87
N ALA A 186 -13.40 4.62 4.77
CA ALA A 186 -12.06 4.51 4.19
C ALA A 186 -11.15 3.59 5.01
N ALA A 187 -11.22 3.70 6.35
CA ALA A 187 -10.52 2.80 7.26
C ALA A 187 -10.99 1.34 7.09
N ALA A 188 -12.32 1.11 7.03
CA ALA A 188 -12.89 -0.22 6.87
C ALA A 188 -12.51 -0.87 5.52
N LEU A 189 -12.54 -0.11 4.42
CA LEU A 189 -12.17 -0.63 3.10
C LEU A 189 -10.67 -0.92 2.98
N ARG A 190 -9.82 -0.12 3.63
CA ARG A 190 -8.39 -0.40 3.74
C ARG A 190 -8.13 -1.70 4.49
N LEU A 191 -8.83 -1.92 5.62
CA LEU A 191 -8.75 -3.17 6.37
C LEU A 191 -9.26 -4.36 5.58
N LEU A 192 -10.36 -4.20 4.83
CA LEU A 192 -10.89 -5.24 3.96
C LEU A 192 -9.87 -5.60 2.86
N GLY A 193 -9.30 -4.60 2.18
CA GLY A 193 -8.27 -4.80 1.17
C GLY A 193 -7.04 -5.52 1.74
N TYR A 194 -6.60 -5.10 2.94
CA TYR A 194 -5.52 -5.77 3.65
C TYR A 194 -5.85 -7.22 4.01
N LEU A 195 -7.05 -7.49 4.54
CA LEU A 195 -7.46 -8.82 4.97
C LEU A 195 -7.57 -9.80 3.79
N VAL A 196 -8.23 -9.37 2.71
CA VAL A 196 -8.32 -10.15 1.46
C VAL A 196 -6.91 -10.44 0.96
N TRP A 197 -6.04 -9.43 0.96
CA TRP A 197 -4.67 -9.62 0.55
C TRP A 197 -3.90 -10.58 1.47
N TRP A 198 -4.06 -10.47 2.79
CA TRP A 198 -3.40 -11.35 3.76
C TRP A 198 -3.78 -12.82 3.55
N ILE A 199 -5.06 -13.09 3.29
CA ILE A 199 -5.55 -14.44 2.94
C ILE A 199 -4.89 -14.95 1.66
N LEU A 200 -4.87 -14.13 0.60
CA LEU A 200 -4.22 -14.49 -0.67
C LEU A 200 -2.72 -14.71 -0.49
N ARG A 201 -2.05 -13.86 0.29
CA ARG A 201 -0.62 -13.95 0.57
C ARG A 201 -0.27 -15.26 1.24
N VAL A 202 -0.96 -15.58 2.33
CA VAL A 202 -0.75 -16.84 3.06
C VAL A 202 -1.08 -18.02 2.16
N GLY A 203 -2.23 -18.01 1.48
CA GLY A 203 -2.65 -19.11 0.61
C GLY A 203 -1.67 -19.38 -0.54
N LEU A 204 -1.19 -18.35 -1.22
CA LEU A 204 -0.26 -18.49 -2.34
C LEU A 204 1.13 -18.91 -1.88
N ALA A 205 1.73 -18.20 -0.92
CA ALA A 205 3.10 -18.50 -0.49
C ALA A 205 3.18 -19.87 0.20
N TRP A 206 2.21 -20.17 1.09
CA TRP A 206 2.18 -21.45 1.78
C TRP A 206 1.77 -22.60 0.86
N GLY A 207 0.73 -22.41 0.05
CA GLY A 207 0.21 -23.43 -0.86
C GLY A 207 1.25 -23.83 -1.90
N LEU A 208 1.95 -22.87 -2.51
CA LEU A 208 2.99 -23.17 -3.49
C LEU A 208 4.18 -23.88 -2.85
N LEU A 209 4.69 -23.44 -1.69
CA LEU A 209 5.82 -24.11 -1.06
C LEU A 209 5.46 -25.54 -0.61
N THR A 210 4.27 -25.72 -0.05
CA THR A 210 3.78 -27.04 0.37
C THR A 210 3.59 -27.96 -0.83
N GLY A 211 3.03 -27.45 -1.93
CA GLY A 211 2.86 -28.22 -3.17
C GLY A 211 4.20 -28.65 -3.77
N LEU A 212 5.17 -27.73 -3.87
CA LEU A 212 6.52 -28.06 -4.34
C LEU A 212 7.23 -29.07 -3.44
N SER A 213 7.07 -28.94 -2.12
CA SER A 213 7.66 -29.88 -1.15
C SER A 213 7.02 -31.27 -1.25
N ALA A 214 5.70 -31.35 -1.42
CA ALA A 214 4.98 -32.61 -1.57
C ALA A 214 5.35 -33.39 -2.84
N LEU A 215 5.83 -32.68 -3.87
CA LEU A 215 6.32 -33.25 -5.12
C LEU A 215 7.84 -33.54 -5.10
N ASP A 216 8.50 -33.35 -3.95
CA ASP A 216 9.96 -33.49 -3.77
C ASP A 216 10.78 -32.62 -4.74
N LEU A 217 10.23 -31.47 -5.14
CA LEU A 217 10.87 -30.53 -6.07
C LEU A 217 11.81 -29.53 -5.36
N ILE A 218 11.86 -29.56 -4.04
CA ILE A 218 12.71 -28.68 -3.23
C ILE A 218 13.87 -29.51 -2.69
N ALA A 219 15.04 -29.33 -3.31
CA ALA A 219 16.27 -29.93 -2.82
C ALA A 219 16.58 -29.48 -1.37
N ALA A 220 17.25 -30.35 -0.62
CA ALA A 220 17.71 -30.04 0.73
C ALA A 220 18.53 -28.73 0.74
N GLY A 221 18.25 -27.85 1.71
CA GLY A 221 18.91 -26.54 1.82
C GLY A 221 18.26 -25.42 0.99
N TRP A 222 17.38 -25.71 0.03
CA TRP A 222 16.73 -24.69 -0.80
C TRP A 222 15.41 -24.16 -0.25
N ALA A 223 14.87 -24.75 0.83
CA ALA A 223 13.58 -24.34 1.39
C ALA A 223 13.53 -22.85 1.80
N VAL A 224 14.59 -22.34 2.43
CA VAL A 224 14.70 -20.94 2.86
C VAL A 224 14.73 -19.96 1.67
N PRO A 225 15.67 -20.06 0.71
CA PRO A 225 15.71 -19.13 -0.42
C PRO A 225 14.46 -19.21 -1.30
N ILE A 226 13.88 -20.41 -1.51
CA ILE A 226 12.63 -20.55 -2.27
C ILE A 226 11.48 -19.87 -1.53
N ALA A 227 11.35 -20.08 -0.21
CA ALA A 227 10.34 -19.40 0.57
C ALA A 227 10.52 -17.87 0.50
N MET A 228 11.73 -17.35 0.71
CA MET A 228 12.00 -15.90 0.60
C MET A 228 11.61 -15.35 -0.78
N LEU A 229 11.93 -16.07 -1.86
CA LEU A 229 11.55 -15.68 -3.22
C LEU A 229 10.03 -15.65 -3.39
N MET A 230 9.32 -16.68 -2.92
CA MET A 230 7.85 -16.74 -3.00
C MET A 230 7.18 -15.62 -2.23
N TRP A 231 7.58 -15.42 -0.97
CA TRP A 231 7.06 -14.35 -0.13
C TRP A 231 7.37 -12.97 -0.74
N ALA A 232 8.57 -12.76 -1.27
CA ALA A 232 8.91 -11.51 -1.97
C ALA A 232 8.06 -11.29 -3.23
N ALA A 233 7.87 -12.32 -4.06
CA ALA A 233 7.09 -12.24 -5.29
C ALA A 233 5.62 -11.92 -5.01
N VAL A 234 5.03 -12.59 -4.02
CA VAL A 234 3.67 -12.33 -3.55
C VAL A 234 3.57 -10.91 -2.96
N ASN A 235 4.52 -10.52 -2.10
CA ASN A 235 4.55 -9.17 -1.50
C ASN A 235 4.77 -8.05 -2.52
N THR A 236 5.45 -8.33 -3.63
CA THR A 236 5.62 -7.35 -4.73
C THR A 236 4.27 -6.87 -5.25
N VAL A 237 3.36 -7.82 -5.52
CA VAL A 237 2.00 -7.51 -6.00
C VAL A 237 1.18 -6.90 -4.87
N ALA A 238 1.31 -7.43 -3.64
CA ALA A 238 0.65 -6.92 -2.44
C ALA A 238 0.80 -5.42 -2.29
N TYR A 239 2.05 -5.00 -2.18
CA TYR A 239 2.41 -3.69 -1.69
C TYR A 239 2.05 -2.64 -2.74
N ALA A 240 2.24 -3.00 -4.03
CA ALA A 240 1.82 -2.17 -5.12
C ALA A 240 0.29 -2.02 -5.19
N ALA A 241 -0.47 -3.11 -5.03
CA ALA A 241 -1.93 -3.08 -5.05
C ALA A 241 -2.52 -2.30 -3.88
N LEU A 242 -2.01 -2.50 -2.65
CA LEU A 242 -2.46 -1.78 -1.46
C LEU A 242 -2.11 -0.28 -1.55
N ALA A 243 -0.94 0.07 -2.08
CA ALA A 243 -0.59 1.47 -2.34
C ALA A 243 -1.52 2.14 -3.38
N CYS A 244 -1.90 1.42 -4.43
CA CYS A 244 -2.92 1.89 -5.39
C CYS A 244 -4.29 2.05 -4.72
N LEU A 245 -4.71 1.09 -3.90
CA LEU A 245 -5.95 1.17 -3.15
C LEU A 245 -5.98 2.39 -2.24
N ASP A 246 -4.89 2.68 -1.52
CA ASP A 246 -4.78 3.86 -0.67
C ASP A 246 -4.93 5.18 -1.44
N ALA A 247 -4.30 5.27 -2.61
CA ALA A 247 -4.42 6.42 -3.50
C ALA A 247 -5.86 6.63 -4.00
N VAL A 248 -6.50 5.56 -4.46
CA VAL A 248 -7.87 5.56 -4.96
C VAL A 248 -8.87 5.90 -3.85
N LEU A 249 -8.73 5.27 -2.68
CA LEU A 249 -9.58 5.53 -1.50
C LEU A 249 -9.44 6.97 -1.02
N HIS A 250 -8.24 7.54 -1.02
CA HIS A 250 -8.02 8.94 -0.65
C HIS A 250 -8.79 9.89 -1.57
N LEU A 251 -8.70 9.68 -2.89
CA LEU A 251 -9.43 10.50 -3.87
C LEU A 251 -10.95 10.31 -3.76
N GLU A 252 -11.44 9.07 -3.62
CA GLU A 252 -12.87 8.80 -3.45
C GLU A 252 -13.43 9.46 -2.17
N THR A 253 -12.68 9.40 -1.07
CA THR A 253 -13.08 10.03 0.19
C THR A 253 -13.19 11.55 0.02
N ARG A 254 -12.28 12.16 -0.75
CA ARG A 254 -12.32 13.60 -1.07
C ARG A 254 -13.46 13.96 -2.01
N ILE A 255 -13.75 13.13 -3.02
CA ILE A 255 -14.95 13.31 -3.87
C ILE A 255 -16.20 13.29 -3.00
N ARG A 256 -16.33 12.30 -2.11
CA ARG A 256 -17.51 12.12 -1.26
C ARG A 256 -17.68 13.20 -0.20
N THR A 257 -16.59 13.67 0.41
CA THR A 257 -16.66 14.55 1.60
C THR A 257 -16.28 15.99 1.36
N GLU A 258 -15.64 16.31 0.23
CA GLU A 258 -15.10 17.64 -0.05
C GLU A 258 -15.54 18.20 -1.39
N GLY A 259 -16.33 17.44 -2.17
CA GLY A 259 -16.80 17.87 -3.49
C GLY A 259 -15.64 18.07 -4.47
N LEU A 260 -14.62 17.21 -4.41
CA LEU A 260 -13.46 17.31 -5.31
C LEU A 260 -13.89 17.24 -6.79
N ASP A 261 -14.92 16.47 -7.11
CA ASP A 261 -15.55 16.41 -8.44
C ASP A 261 -16.14 17.76 -8.89
N ILE A 262 -16.82 18.48 -7.98
CA ILE A 262 -17.34 19.83 -8.23
C ILE A 262 -16.18 20.81 -8.44
N HIS A 263 -15.12 20.68 -7.65
CA HIS A 263 -13.93 21.52 -7.82
C HIS A 263 -13.26 21.30 -9.18
N LEU A 264 -13.09 20.04 -9.58
CA LEU A 264 -12.47 19.66 -10.85
C LEU A 264 -13.33 20.09 -12.06
N SER A 265 -14.66 19.97 -11.98
CA SER A 265 -15.55 20.40 -13.07
C SER A 265 -15.59 21.92 -13.26
N ARG A 266 -15.27 22.70 -12.23
CA ARG A 266 -15.19 24.17 -12.28
C ARG A 266 -13.79 24.71 -12.55
N ALA A 267 -12.80 23.83 -12.67
CA ALA A 267 -11.43 24.23 -12.88
C ALA A 267 -11.22 24.87 -14.26
N PRO A 268 -10.43 25.96 -14.37
CA PRO A 268 -10.05 26.51 -15.66
C PRO A 268 -9.32 25.47 -16.52
N VAL A 269 -9.61 25.48 -17.81
CA VAL A 269 -8.88 24.67 -18.79
C VAL A 269 -7.39 25.03 -18.72
N GLY A 270 -6.53 24.03 -18.57
CA GLY A 270 -5.08 24.22 -18.49
C GLY A 270 -4.52 24.44 -17.09
N ALA A 271 -5.36 24.48 -16.04
CA ALA A 271 -4.87 24.60 -14.66
C ALA A 271 -3.85 23.48 -14.30
N PRO A 272 -2.75 23.82 -13.58
CA PRO A 272 -1.77 22.82 -13.17
C PRO A 272 -2.41 21.75 -12.27
N GLN A 273 -2.18 20.47 -12.57
CA GLN A 273 -2.73 19.35 -11.80
C GLN A 273 -2.43 19.45 -10.30
N ALA A 274 -1.20 19.87 -9.96
CA ALA A 274 -0.80 20.05 -8.57
C ALA A 274 -1.65 21.10 -7.84
N ALA A 275 -2.12 22.15 -8.54
CA ALA A 275 -2.99 23.16 -7.98
C ALA A 275 -4.45 22.68 -7.85
N LEU A 276 -4.90 21.81 -8.76
CA LEU A 276 -6.25 21.25 -8.76
C LEU A 276 -6.48 20.24 -7.63
N LEU A 277 -5.46 19.49 -7.27
CA LEU A 277 -5.56 18.45 -6.25
C LEU A 277 -5.08 18.92 -4.87
N ALA A 278 -4.32 20.02 -4.78
CA ALA A 278 -3.91 20.57 -3.50
C ALA A 278 -5.11 21.02 -2.65
N VAL A 279 -5.00 20.84 -1.34
CA VAL A 279 -5.96 21.42 -0.41
C VAL A 279 -5.57 22.88 -0.19
N ARG A 280 -6.52 23.81 -0.33
CA ARG A 280 -6.31 25.21 0.07
C ARG A 280 -6.24 25.24 1.60
N GLY A 281 -5.06 25.55 2.12
CA GLY A 281 -4.79 25.65 3.55
C GLY A 281 -5.44 26.87 4.19
#